data_AF-A0A3E1YDA9-F1
#
_entry.id   AF-A0A3E1YDA9-F1
#
_cell.length_a   1.000
_cell.length_b   1.000
_cell.length_c   1.000
_cell.angle_alpha   90.00
_cell.angle_beta   90.00
_cell.angle_gamma   90.00
#
_symmetry.space_group_name_H-M   'P 1'
#
loop_
_entity.id
_entity.type
_entity.pdbx_description
1 polymer ?
#
loop_
_entity_poly.entity_id
_entity_poly.type
_entity_poly.pdbx_seq_one_letter_code
_entity_poly.pdbx_strand_id
1 'polypeptide(L)'
;MQQAGAIDDQIASHQAVQQRTAGQFIERRAYYRRNWKQFIAVSADDYKTGFLGGIKNLHILVRNQTEYAIDNVVVTVEYLRNNNEVFKTEQYTISNIPEKSVRSIAASNSRKGSKVNVKLESITSQAMNFCYAVSKPVLAGNPDPYECVPSSHQ
;
A
#
# COMPACT_ATOMS: atom_id res chain seq x y z
N MET A 1 29.20 21.34 -42.30
CA MET A 1 29.31 21.68 -40.87
C MET A 1 27.99 22.14 -40.21
N GLN A 2 26.84 22.19 -40.91
CA GLN A 2 25.55 22.64 -40.33
C GLN A 2 24.69 21.54 -39.68
N GLN A 3 25.03 20.26 -39.82
CA GLN A 3 24.23 19.16 -39.26
C GLN A 3 24.54 18.84 -37.78
N ALA A 4 25.65 19.30 -37.22
CA ALA A 4 26.03 19.00 -35.84
C ALA A 4 25.21 19.78 -34.80
N GLY A 5 25.02 21.09 -35.00
CA GLY A 5 24.33 21.95 -34.01
C GLY A 5 22.84 21.63 -33.83
N ALA A 6 22.16 21.16 -34.88
CA ALA A 6 20.73 20.81 -34.80
C ALA A 6 20.46 19.52 -34.01
N ILE A 7 21.44 18.61 -33.93
CA ILE A 7 21.32 17.34 -33.18
C ILE A 7 21.58 17.60 -31.69
N ASP A 8 22.55 18.46 -31.36
CA ASP A 8 22.87 18.83 -29.98
C ASP A 8 21.69 19.54 -29.28
N ASP A 9 20.98 20.44 -29.99
CA ASP A 9 19.78 21.12 -29.48
C ASP A 9 18.61 20.15 -29.23
N GLN A 10 18.44 19.13 -30.07
CA GLN A 10 17.43 18.10 -29.91
C GLN A 10 17.75 17.17 -28.73
N ILE A 11 19.02 16.81 -28.52
CA ILE A 11 19.43 15.99 -27.38
C ILE A 11 19.26 16.77 -26.08
N ALA A 12 19.69 18.03 -26.02
CA ALA A 12 19.57 18.87 -24.83
C ALA A 12 18.10 19.11 -24.43
N SER A 13 17.22 19.34 -25.40
CA SER A 13 15.78 19.48 -25.15
C SER A 13 15.13 18.18 -24.67
N HIS A 14 15.49 17.02 -25.26
CA HIS A 14 15.02 15.72 -24.81
C HIS A 14 15.48 15.40 -23.38
N GLN A 15 16.74 15.66 -23.05
CA GLN A 15 17.29 15.48 -21.70
C GLN A 15 16.59 16.39 -20.68
N ALA A 16 16.36 17.66 -21.02
CA ALA A 16 15.66 18.60 -20.15
C ALA A 16 14.19 18.19 -19.89
N VAL A 17 13.49 17.65 -20.90
CA VAL A 17 12.13 17.12 -20.73
C VAL A 17 12.15 15.89 -19.81
N GLN A 18 13.06 14.94 -20.06
CA GLN A 18 13.18 13.72 -19.24
C GLN A 18 13.49 14.05 -17.77
N GLN A 19 14.40 15.00 -17.51
CA GLN A 19 14.75 15.43 -16.15
C GLN A 19 13.56 16.09 -15.43
N ARG A 20 12.83 16.98 -16.11
CA ARG A 20 11.62 17.63 -15.54
C ARG A 20 10.56 16.59 -15.19
N THR A 21 10.30 15.67 -16.11
CA THR A 21 9.33 14.60 -15.92
C THR A 21 9.74 13.67 -14.78
N ALA A 22 11.01 13.25 -14.72
CA ALA A 22 11.54 12.42 -13.64
C ALA A 22 11.43 13.11 -12.27
N GLY A 23 11.77 14.40 -12.18
CA GLY A 23 11.62 15.20 -10.96
C GLY A 23 10.17 15.24 -10.47
N GLN A 24 9.21 15.52 -11.37
CA GLN A 24 7.78 15.54 -11.03
C GLN A 24 7.28 14.16 -10.54
N PHE A 25 7.75 13.07 -11.14
CA PHE A 25 7.41 11.71 -10.70
C PHE A 25 7.99 11.39 -9.31
N ILE A 26 9.24 11.76 -9.04
CA ILE A 26 9.88 11.57 -7.72
C ILE A 26 9.11 12.33 -6.64
N GLU A 27 8.79 13.61 -6.89
CA GLU A 27 8.02 14.43 -5.95
C GLU A 27 6.63 13.81 -5.65
N ARG A 28 5.94 13.32 -6.68
CA ARG A 28 4.62 12.71 -6.51
C ARG A 28 4.67 11.40 -5.74
N ARG A 29 5.65 10.53 -6.02
CA ARG A 29 5.86 9.29 -5.26
C ARG A 29 6.15 9.61 -3.80
N ALA A 30 7.08 10.51 -3.52
CA ALA A 30 7.42 10.93 -2.17
C ALA A 30 6.20 11.50 -1.42
N TYR A 31 5.36 12.29 -2.09
CA TYR A 31 4.12 12.80 -1.51
C TYR A 31 3.17 11.68 -1.08
N TYR A 32 2.88 10.71 -1.96
CA TYR A 32 2.02 9.58 -1.62
C TYR A 32 2.62 8.72 -0.51
N ARG A 33 3.94 8.49 -0.50
CA ARG A 33 4.62 7.72 0.56
C ARG A 33 4.51 8.39 1.92
N ARG A 34 4.82 9.68 2.02
CA ARG A 34 4.76 10.43 3.28
C ARG A 34 3.35 10.52 3.83
N ASN A 35 2.35 10.54 2.95
CA ASN A 35 0.93 10.71 3.31
C ASN A 35 0.09 9.44 3.08
N TRP A 36 0.72 8.26 3.01
CA TRP A 36 0.07 7.04 2.50
C TRP A 36 -1.24 6.69 3.20
N LYS A 37 -1.36 6.98 4.51
CA LYS A 37 -2.56 6.72 5.31
C LYS A 37 -3.81 7.47 4.81
N GLN A 38 -3.63 8.54 4.05
CA GLN A 38 -4.73 9.29 3.44
C GLN A 38 -5.24 8.64 2.15
N PHE A 39 -4.45 7.75 1.54
CA PHE A 39 -4.72 7.19 0.22
C PHE A 39 -4.88 5.67 0.22
N ILE A 40 -4.30 4.97 1.20
CA ILE A 40 -4.36 3.53 1.32
C ILE A 40 -5.05 3.19 2.63
N ALA A 41 -6.19 2.50 2.53
CA ALA A 41 -6.98 2.09 3.68
C ALA A 41 -7.25 0.58 3.61
N VAL A 42 -7.22 -0.06 4.78
CA VAL A 42 -7.59 -1.46 4.96
C VAL A 42 -8.81 -1.52 5.88
N SER A 43 -9.80 -2.32 5.51
CA SER A 43 -11.01 -2.52 6.32
C SER A 43 -11.54 -3.94 6.16
N ALA A 44 -12.44 -4.33 7.06
CA ALA A 44 -13.35 -5.45 6.85
C ALA A 44 -14.68 -4.94 6.27
N ASP A 45 -15.39 -5.76 5.50
CA ASP A 45 -16.80 -5.53 5.18
C ASP A 45 -17.72 -6.03 6.30
N ASP A 46 -19.03 -5.95 6.04
CA ASP A 46 -20.04 -6.58 6.87
C ASP A 46 -19.96 -8.11 6.77
N TYR A 47 -19.96 -8.76 7.92
CA TYR A 47 -19.95 -10.22 8.03
C TYR A 47 -21.14 -10.71 8.85
N LYS A 48 -21.48 -12.00 8.67
CA LYS A 48 -22.61 -12.62 9.36
C LYS A 48 -22.15 -13.28 10.65
N THR A 49 -22.89 -13.05 11.72
CA THR A 49 -22.75 -13.77 12.99
C THR A 49 -24.03 -14.52 13.35
N GLY A 50 -23.89 -15.71 13.94
CA GLY A 50 -25.02 -16.52 14.41
C GLY A 50 -25.35 -16.28 15.87
N PHE A 51 -26.50 -16.78 16.34
CA PHE A 51 -26.92 -16.71 17.75
C PHE A 51 -25.90 -17.35 18.73
N LEU A 52 -25.22 -18.40 18.30
CA LEU A 52 -24.16 -19.07 19.06
C LEU A 52 -22.75 -18.51 18.75
N GLY A 53 -22.69 -17.34 18.10
CA GLY A 53 -21.47 -16.76 17.53
C GLY A 53 -21.04 -17.42 16.22
N GLY A 54 -19.77 -17.24 15.90
CA GLY A 54 -19.18 -17.60 14.62
C GLY A 54 -19.27 -16.44 13.62
N ILE A 55 -18.32 -16.39 12.69
CA ILE A 55 -18.17 -15.34 11.68
C ILE A 55 -18.14 -16.00 10.31
N LYS A 56 -18.97 -15.52 9.39
CA LYS A 56 -19.08 -16.02 8.02
C LYS A 56 -19.12 -14.89 6.99
N ASN A 57 -18.64 -15.19 5.79
CA ASN A 57 -18.65 -14.30 4.63
C ASN A 57 -17.93 -12.96 4.89
N LEU A 58 -16.87 -13.00 5.69
CA LEU A 58 -16.01 -11.84 5.92
C LEU A 58 -15.10 -11.65 4.70
N HIS A 59 -14.97 -10.41 4.24
CA HIS A 59 -13.95 -9.99 3.29
C HIS A 59 -13.07 -8.91 3.89
N ILE A 60 -11.81 -8.94 3.49
CA ILE A 60 -10.86 -7.86 3.76
C ILE A 60 -10.72 -7.02 2.51
N LEU A 61 -10.84 -5.72 2.65
CA LEU A 61 -10.79 -4.73 1.58
C LEU A 61 -9.54 -3.88 1.73
N VAL A 62 -8.90 -3.64 0.60
CA VAL A 62 -7.81 -2.68 0.46
C VAL A 62 -8.25 -1.64 -0.57
N ARG A 63 -8.40 -0.40 -0.12
CA ARG A 63 -8.64 0.75 -0.99
C ARG A 63 -7.32 1.41 -1.32
N ASN A 64 -7.02 1.55 -2.61
CA ASN A 64 -5.88 2.26 -3.13
C ASN A 64 -6.34 3.51 -3.90
N GLN A 65 -6.14 4.69 -3.33
CA GLN A 65 -6.45 5.96 -3.98
C GLN A 65 -5.21 6.63 -4.56
N THR A 66 -4.07 5.94 -4.62
CA THR A 66 -2.85 6.46 -5.28
C THR A 66 -2.94 6.28 -6.80
N GLU A 67 -2.03 6.93 -7.53
CA GLU A 67 -1.80 6.76 -8.98
C GLU A 67 -0.81 5.61 -9.27
N TYR A 68 -0.56 4.73 -8.29
CA TYR A 68 0.39 3.63 -8.44
C TYR A 68 -0.27 2.34 -7.99
N ALA A 69 0.01 1.24 -8.68
CA ALA A 69 -0.41 -0.08 -8.22
C ALA A 69 0.31 -0.45 -6.91
N ILE A 70 -0.38 -1.17 -6.03
CA ILE A 70 0.19 -1.77 -4.82
C ILE A 70 0.39 -3.26 -5.10
N ASP A 71 1.61 -3.74 -4.83
CA ASP A 71 1.98 -5.13 -5.11
C ASP A 71 1.40 -6.05 -4.05
N ASN A 72 1.62 -5.72 -2.77
CA ASN A 72 1.13 -6.50 -1.64
C ASN A 72 0.74 -5.62 -0.45
N VAL A 73 -0.36 -6.00 0.19
CA VAL A 73 -0.76 -5.56 1.52
C VAL A 73 -0.88 -6.79 2.41
N VAL A 74 -0.17 -6.81 3.53
CA VAL A 74 -0.23 -7.90 4.52
C VAL A 74 -0.99 -7.41 5.73
N VAL A 75 -1.94 -8.21 6.20
CA VAL A 75 -2.79 -7.90 7.35
C VAL A 75 -2.91 -9.10 8.26
N THR A 76 -3.06 -8.84 9.55
CA THR A 76 -3.46 -9.82 10.54
C THR A 76 -4.91 -9.58 10.92
N VAL A 77 -5.73 -10.63 10.84
CA VAL A 77 -7.14 -10.62 11.23
C VAL A 77 -7.30 -11.43 12.51
N GLU A 78 -7.75 -10.78 13.57
CA GLU A 78 -8.08 -11.40 14.85
C GLU A 78 -9.58 -11.58 14.96
N TYR A 79 -10.03 -12.81 15.16
CA TYR A 79 -11.41 -13.16 15.45
C TYR A 79 -11.60 -13.14 16.95
N LEU A 80 -12.41 -12.21 17.44
CA LEU A 80 -12.60 -11.94 18.86
C LEU A 80 -13.91 -12.54 19.36
N ARG A 81 -13.90 -13.06 20.58
CA ARG A 81 -15.11 -13.47 21.33
C ARG A 81 -15.87 -12.23 21.86
N ASN A 82 -17.05 -12.45 22.43
CA ASN A 82 -17.86 -11.38 23.06
C ASN A 82 -17.13 -10.63 24.17
N ASN A 83 -16.26 -11.32 24.92
CA ASN A 83 -15.39 -10.74 25.95
C ASN A 83 -14.12 -10.08 25.37
N ASN A 84 -14.04 -9.88 24.05
CA ASN A 84 -12.90 -9.32 23.30
C ASN A 84 -11.61 -10.15 23.33
N GLU A 85 -11.63 -11.38 23.88
CA GLU A 85 -10.49 -12.27 23.77
C GLU A 85 -10.30 -12.77 22.34
N VAL A 86 -9.04 -12.87 21.92
CA VAL A 86 -8.68 -13.48 20.64
C VAL A 86 -8.98 -14.97 20.68
N PHE A 87 -9.87 -15.41 19.78
CA PHE A 87 -10.15 -16.83 19.55
C PHE A 87 -9.22 -17.43 18.50
N LYS A 88 -8.97 -16.67 17.44
CA LYS A 88 -8.22 -17.10 16.27
C LYS A 88 -7.53 -15.90 15.64
N THR A 89 -6.32 -16.10 15.15
CA THR A 89 -5.57 -15.10 14.38
C THR A 89 -5.15 -15.71 13.06
N GLU A 90 -5.35 -14.97 11.97
CA GLU A 90 -4.89 -15.37 10.63
C GLU A 90 -4.23 -14.20 9.93
N GLN A 91 -3.23 -14.51 9.12
CA GLN A 91 -2.58 -13.53 8.26
C GLN A 91 -3.09 -13.69 6.83
N TYR A 92 -3.29 -12.56 6.16
CA TYR A 92 -3.68 -12.51 4.76
C TYR A 92 -2.77 -11.60 3.97
N THR A 93 -2.52 -11.97 2.72
CA THR A 93 -1.83 -11.14 1.74
C THR A 93 -2.79 -10.82 0.60
N ILE A 94 -3.02 -9.53 0.38
CA ILE A 94 -3.79 -9.02 -0.74
C ILE A 94 -2.80 -8.51 -1.77
N SER A 95 -2.74 -9.14 -2.94
CA SER A 95 -1.80 -8.80 -3.99
C SER A 95 -2.46 -8.14 -5.20
N ASN A 96 -1.66 -7.41 -5.99
CA ASN A 96 -2.04 -6.81 -7.25
C ASN A 96 -3.28 -5.90 -7.08
N ILE A 97 -3.17 -4.85 -6.28
CA ILE A 97 -4.22 -3.83 -6.13
C ILE A 97 -3.93 -2.71 -7.13
N PRO A 98 -4.73 -2.55 -8.21
CA PRO A 98 -4.52 -1.48 -9.18
C PRO A 98 -4.58 -0.09 -8.55
N GLU A 99 -4.05 0.91 -9.27
CA GLU A 99 -4.27 2.32 -8.95
C GLU A 99 -5.77 2.66 -8.89
N LYS A 100 -6.13 3.64 -8.06
CA LYS A 100 -7.50 4.18 -7.93
C LYS A 100 -8.60 3.10 -7.80
N SER A 101 -8.31 2.00 -7.12
CA SER A 101 -9.18 0.83 -7.06
C SER A 101 -9.44 0.35 -5.62
N VAL A 102 -10.34 -0.63 -5.51
CA VAL A 102 -10.54 -1.42 -4.29
C VAL A 102 -10.36 -2.89 -4.66
N ARG A 103 -9.56 -3.61 -3.89
CA ARG A 103 -9.42 -5.07 -3.99
C ARG A 103 -9.98 -5.71 -2.72
N SER A 104 -10.70 -6.80 -2.87
CA SER A 104 -11.18 -7.61 -1.74
C SER A 104 -10.72 -9.06 -1.86
N ILE A 105 -10.57 -9.71 -0.71
CA ILE A 105 -10.37 -11.16 -0.60
C ILE A 105 -11.30 -11.71 0.47
N ALA A 106 -11.72 -12.97 0.31
CA ALA A 106 -12.47 -13.67 1.34
C ALA A 106 -11.53 -14.09 2.49
N ALA A 107 -11.97 -13.84 3.72
CA ALA A 107 -11.34 -14.37 4.91
C ALA A 107 -12.01 -15.68 5.33
N SER A 108 -11.25 -16.54 6.01
CA SER A 108 -11.75 -17.82 6.50
C SER A 108 -12.92 -17.64 7.45
N ASN A 109 -13.92 -18.51 7.33
CA ASN A 109 -14.97 -18.58 8.34
C ASN A 109 -14.37 -18.95 9.71
N SER A 110 -15.02 -18.47 10.77
CA SER A 110 -14.70 -18.86 12.13
C SER A 110 -15.91 -19.47 12.83
N ARG A 111 -15.69 -20.59 13.53
CA ARG A 111 -16.74 -21.26 14.30
C ARG A 111 -17.10 -20.56 15.60
N LYS A 112 -16.21 -19.72 16.11
CA LYS A 112 -16.41 -18.89 17.30
C LYS A 112 -15.96 -17.47 17.02
N GLY A 113 -16.37 -16.55 17.87
CA GLY A 113 -16.11 -15.13 17.70
C GLY A 113 -17.34 -14.39 17.18
N SER A 114 -17.38 -13.10 17.46
CA SER A 114 -18.48 -12.20 17.14
C SER A 114 -17.99 -10.86 16.60
N LYS A 115 -16.68 -10.57 16.73
CA LYS A 115 -16.05 -9.37 16.22
C LYS A 115 -14.75 -9.72 15.50
N VAL A 116 -14.32 -8.85 14.60
CA VAL A 116 -13.03 -8.94 13.94
C VAL A 116 -12.23 -7.68 14.20
N ASN A 117 -10.93 -7.83 14.33
CA ASN A 117 -9.97 -6.74 14.35
C ASN A 117 -8.98 -6.95 13.20
N VAL A 118 -8.82 -5.93 12.36
CA VAL A 118 -7.91 -6.00 11.20
C VAL A 118 -6.73 -5.09 11.50
N LYS A 119 -5.53 -5.69 11.55
CA LYS A 119 -4.27 -5.00 11.79
C LYS A 119 -3.47 -5.01 10.49
N LEU A 120 -3.05 -3.84 10.05
CA LEU A 120 -2.13 -3.73 8.93
C LEU A 120 -0.71 -4.10 9.38
N GLU A 121 -0.05 -4.99 8.64
CA GLU A 121 1.33 -5.43 8.92
C GLU A 121 2.33 -4.74 7.99
N SER A 122 2.06 -4.75 6.68
CA SER A 122 2.97 -4.16 5.69
C SER A 122 2.28 -3.80 4.37
N ILE A 123 2.90 -2.89 3.63
CA ILE A 123 2.51 -2.51 2.27
C ILE A 123 3.77 -2.39 1.41
N THR A 124 3.72 -2.94 0.20
CA THR A 124 4.78 -2.82 -0.81
C THR A 124 4.23 -2.36 -2.14
N SER A 125 4.93 -1.43 -2.79
CA SER A 125 4.68 -0.98 -4.17
C SER A 125 5.99 -0.59 -4.83
N GLN A 126 6.43 -1.38 -5.81
CA GLN A 126 7.57 -1.08 -6.66
C GLN A 126 7.30 0.18 -7.50
N ALA A 127 6.09 0.29 -8.05
CA ALA A 127 5.68 1.43 -8.88
C ALA A 127 5.74 2.78 -8.11
N MET A 128 5.53 2.75 -6.79
CA MET A 128 5.63 3.92 -5.90
C MET A 128 6.97 4.03 -5.16
N ASN A 129 7.87 3.04 -5.31
CA ASN A 129 9.06 2.86 -4.48
C ASN A 129 8.74 2.91 -2.96
N PHE A 130 7.68 2.21 -2.55
CA PHE A 130 7.08 2.32 -1.22
C PHE A 130 7.13 1.00 -0.44
N CYS A 131 7.73 1.06 0.76
CA CYS A 131 7.87 -0.05 1.69
C CYS A 131 7.52 0.43 3.09
N TYR A 132 6.33 0.06 3.53
CA TYR A 132 5.86 0.20 4.90
C TYR A 132 5.81 -1.17 5.57
N ALA A 133 6.27 -1.26 6.81
CA ALA A 133 6.02 -2.40 7.69
C ALA A 133 5.96 -1.91 9.14
N VAL A 134 5.11 -2.51 9.97
CA VAL A 134 5.03 -2.19 11.41
C VAL A 134 6.36 -2.40 12.13
N SER A 135 7.17 -3.33 11.64
CA SER A 135 8.50 -3.65 12.18
C SER A 135 9.62 -2.77 11.65
N LYS A 136 9.37 -1.94 10.61
CA LYS A 136 10.41 -1.08 10.02
C LYS A 136 10.59 0.17 10.90
N PRO A 137 11.79 0.40 11.46
CA PRO A 137 12.04 1.59 12.26
C PRO A 137 12.00 2.86 11.39
N VAL A 138 11.36 3.91 11.89
CA VAL A 138 11.38 5.25 11.30
C VAL A 138 12.53 6.02 11.94
N LEU A 139 13.64 6.20 11.23
CA LEU A 139 14.78 6.96 11.71
C LEU A 139 14.42 8.46 11.80
N ALA A 140 14.74 9.07 12.93
CA ALA A 140 14.56 10.51 13.11
C ALA A 140 15.37 11.29 12.07
N GLY A 141 14.75 12.30 11.45
CA GLY A 141 15.38 13.13 10.43
C GLY A 141 15.30 12.59 9.00
N ASN A 142 14.79 11.37 8.77
CA ASN A 142 14.50 10.90 7.41
C ASN A 142 13.21 11.56 6.89
N PRO A 143 13.25 12.39 5.82
CA PRO A 143 12.06 13.05 5.28
C PRO A 143 11.10 12.09 4.57
N ASP A 144 11.55 10.89 4.19
CA ASP A 144 10.72 9.85 3.57
C ASP A 144 11.12 8.45 4.06
N PRO A 145 10.70 8.07 5.29
CA PRO A 145 11.09 6.80 5.90
C PRO A 145 10.48 5.57 5.22
N TYR A 146 9.52 5.76 4.32
CA TYR A 146 8.82 4.67 3.65
C TYR A 146 9.30 4.43 2.22
N GLU A 147 10.33 5.15 1.78
CA GLU A 147 11.03 4.80 0.56
C GLU A 147 11.64 3.37 0.69
N CYS A 148 11.43 2.52 -0.32
CA CYS A 148 11.99 1.16 -0.33
C CYS A 148 13.49 1.19 -0.57
N VAL A 149 13.88 1.76 -1.71
CA VAL A 149 15.26 1.88 -2.16
C VAL A 149 15.55 3.38 -2.26
N PRO A 150 16.60 3.88 -1.59
CA PRO A 150 16.94 5.30 -1.66
C PRO A 150 17.05 5.75 -3.12
N SER A 151 16.29 6.77 -3.51
CA SER A 151 16.51 7.39 -4.81
C SER A 151 17.90 8.03 -4.80
N SER A 152 18.81 7.52 -5.63
CA SER A 152 20.12 8.13 -5.84
C SER A 152 19.89 9.54 -6.39
N HIS A 153 20.13 10.55 -5.56
CA HIS A 153 20.29 11.92 -6.04
C HIS A 153 21.54 11.93 -6.93
N GLN A 154 21.35 11.92 -8.24
CA GLN A 154 22.38 12.29 -9.22
C GLN A 154 22.11 13.71 -9.69
#